data_AF-A0A183SRQ2-F1
#
_entry.id   AF-A0A183SRQ2-F1
#
_cell.length_a   1.000
_cell.length_b   1.000
_cell.length_c   1.000
_cell.angle_alpha   90.00
_cell.angle_beta   90.00
_cell.angle_gamma   90.00
#
_symmetry.space_group_name_H-M   'P 1'
#
loop_
_entity.id
_entity.type
_entity.pdbx_description
1 polymer ?
#
loop_
_entity_poly.entity_id
_entity_poly.type
_entity_poly.pdbx_seq_one_letter_code
_entity_poly.pdbx_strand_id
1 'polypeptide(L)'
;MSTKARRRLMNDFRKIQLDPPPGVYAVPHDDNILRWHAVILGADGTPFADGIFKLVMEFTESYPNVPPTVKFISKMFHPNVYADGGICLDILQNMWSSSYDIGSILTSLQSLLGDPNPNSPANTVAAELYEENMREYELRVREIVEDSWRSLKFSSSIYNVAPGALHVDMSRMDWGELRHVRWITGR
;
A
#
# COMPACT_ATOMS: atom_id res chain seq x y z
N MET A 1 -11.84 -5.77 -27.20
CA MET A 1 -11.29 -7.13 -26.99
C MET A 1 -10.48 -7.15 -25.70
N SER A 2 -10.55 -8.22 -24.91
CA SER A 2 -9.77 -8.35 -23.66
C SER A 2 -8.32 -8.69 -23.96
N THR A 3 -7.38 -7.83 -23.54
CA THR A 3 -5.94 -8.01 -23.78
C THR A 3 -5.35 -9.10 -22.88
N LYS A 4 -4.12 -9.54 -23.16
CA LYS A 4 -3.41 -10.48 -22.29
C LYS A 4 -3.22 -9.90 -20.88
N ALA A 5 -2.84 -8.62 -20.79
CA ALA A 5 -2.68 -7.90 -19.51
C ALA A 5 -3.98 -7.88 -18.71
N ARG A 6 -5.11 -7.48 -19.32
CA ARG A 6 -6.41 -7.45 -18.63
C ARG A 6 -6.87 -8.83 -18.16
N ARG A 7 -6.67 -9.88 -18.97
CA ARG A 7 -6.94 -11.27 -18.54
C ARG A 7 -6.07 -11.68 -17.37
N ARG A 8 -4.78 -11.32 -17.37
CA ARG A 8 -3.88 -11.59 -16.25
C ARG A 8 -4.35 -10.86 -14.98
N LEU A 9 -4.68 -9.57 -15.08
CA LEU A 9 -5.16 -8.77 -13.94
C LEU A 9 -6.47 -9.29 -13.35
N MET A 10 -7.39 -9.79 -14.18
CA MET A 10 -8.59 -10.47 -13.68
C MET A 10 -8.26 -11.77 -12.92
N ASN A 11 -7.22 -12.51 -13.33
CA ASN A 11 -6.78 -13.70 -12.61
C ASN A 11 -6.13 -13.33 -11.28
N ASP A 12 -5.26 -12.32 -11.28
CA ASP A 12 -4.66 -11.78 -10.05
C ASP A 12 -5.74 -11.28 -9.08
N PHE A 13 -6.78 -10.61 -9.59
CA PHE A 13 -7.93 -10.19 -8.79
C PHE A 13 -8.62 -11.38 -8.13
N ARG A 14 -8.93 -12.43 -8.91
CA ARG A 14 -9.56 -13.64 -8.36
C ARG A 14 -8.68 -14.31 -7.32
N LYS A 15 -7.36 -14.35 -7.55
CA LYS A 15 -6.41 -14.96 -6.63
C LYS A 15 -6.40 -14.24 -5.28
N ILE A 16 -6.25 -12.91 -5.28
CA ILE A 16 -6.22 -12.15 -4.03
C ILE A 16 -7.57 -12.14 -3.30
N GLN A 17 -8.69 -12.31 -4.01
CA GLN A 17 -10.02 -12.45 -3.39
C GLN A 17 -10.24 -13.83 -2.77
N LEU A 18 -9.71 -14.88 -3.40
CA LEU A 18 -9.87 -16.26 -2.94
C LEU A 18 -8.93 -16.59 -1.76
N ASP A 19 -7.69 -16.08 -1.83
CA ASP A 19 -6.64 -16.35 -0.85
C ASP A 19 -5.84 -15.06 -0.61
N PRO A 20 -6.40 -14.09 0.14
CA PRO A 20 -5.73 -12.83 0.44
C PRO A 20 -4.55 -13.06 1.37
N PRO A 21 -3.33 -12.59 1.02
CA PRO A 21 -2.23 -12.60 1.97
C PRO A 21 -2.56 -11.75 3.21
N PRO A 22 -2.09 -12.14 4.41
CA PRO A 22 -2.43 -11.42 5.63
C PRO A 22 -2.05 -9.93 5.57
N GLY A 23 -3.00 -9.06 5.94
CA GLY A 23 -2.75 -7.63 6.06
C GLY A 23 -2.54 -6.88 4.75
N VAL A 24 -2.80 -7.48 3.58
CA VAL A 24 -2.78 -6.77 2.30
C VAL A 24 -4.09 -6.95 1.54
N TYR A 25 -4.53 -5.87 0.88
CA TYR A 25 -5.80 -5.83 0.15
C TYR A 25 -5.63 -5.05 -1.14
N ALA A 26 -6.33 -5.44 -2.21
CA ALA A 26 -6.32 -4.70 -3.47
C ALA A 26 -7.62 -4.86 -4.24
N VAL A 27 -8.03 -3.77 -4.90
CA VAL A 27 -9.20 -3.71 -5.78
C VAL A 27 -8.89 -2.89 -7.04
N PRO A 28 -9.35 -3.33 -8.22
CA PRO A 28 -9.26 -2.51 -9.42
C PRO A 28 -10.20 -1.31 -9.32
N HIS A 29 -9.84 -0.21 -9.97
CA HIS A 29 -10.73 0.92 -10.16
C HIS A 29 -11.91 0.52 -11.07
N ASP A 30 -13.12 0.98 -10.76
CA ASP A 30 -14.34 0.55 -11.45
C ASP A 30 -14.29 0.80 -12.97
N ASP A 31 -13.76 1.97 -13.38
CA ASP A 31 -13.66 2.34 -14.80
C ASP A 31 -12.45 1.76 -15.54
N ASN A 32 -11.40 1.35 -14.83
CA ASN A 32 -10.13 0.98 -15.46
C ASN A 32 -9.36 -0.06 -14.65
N ILE A 33 -9.41 -1.32 -15.11
CA ILE A 33 -8.65 -2.43 -14.52
C ILE A 33 -7.13 -2.26 -14.59
N LEU A 34 -6.60 -1.28 -15.33
CA LEU A 34 -5.16 -0.97 -15.30
C LEU A 34 -4.78 -0.05 -14.13
N ARG A 35 -5.75 0.40 -13.32
CA ARG A 35 -5.53 1.20 -12.11
C ARG A 35 -6.13 0.50 -10.92
N TRP A 36 -5.40 0.44 -9.81
CA TRP A 36 -5.80 -0.28 -8.62
C TRP A 36 -5.54 0.54 -7.38
N HIS A 37 -6.41 0.34 -6.39
CA HIS A 37 -6.18 0.77 -5.03
C HIS A 37 -5.77 -0.45 -4.21
N ALA A 38 -4.79 -0.24 -3.34
CA ALA A 38 -4.36 -1.26 -2.40
C ALA A 38 -4.20 -0.68 -0.99
N VAL A 39 -4.28 -1.55 -0.01
CA VAL A 39 -4.04 -1.25 1.41
C VAL A 39 -3.05 -2.26 1.96
N ILE A 40 -2.06 -1.77 2.69
CA ILE A 40 -1.14 -2.57 3.50
C ILE A 40 -1.35 -2.18 4.96
N LEU A 41 -1.61 -3.17 5.79
CA LEU A 41 -1.52 -3.05 7.24
C LEU A 41 -0.07 -3.21 7.65
N GLY A 42 0.42 -2.32 8.51
CA GLY A 42 1.74 -2.50 9.11
C GLY A 42 1.79 -3.77 9.95
N ALA A 43 2.87 -4.54 9.80
CA ALA A 43 3.01 -5.83 10.47
C ALA A 43 3.30 -5.66 11.97
N ASP A 44 2.79 -6.61 12.77
CA ASP A 44 3.06 -6.67 14.20
C ASP A 44 4.57 -6.77 14.48
N GLY A 45 5.02 -6.13 15.56
CA GLY A 45 6.43 -6.11 15.94
C GLY A 45 7.31 -5.17 15.10
N THR A 46 6.72 -4.40 14.19
CA THR A 46 7.41 -3.34 13.43
C THR A 46 6.98 -1.95 13.92
N PRO A 47 7.78 -0.90 13.70
CA PRO A 47 7.36 0.49 13.97
C PRO A 47 6.07 0.91 13.25
N PHE A 48 5.69 0.20 12.18
CA PHE A 48 4.53 0.48 11.36
C PHE A 48 3.24 -0.20 11.84
N ALA A 49 3.31 -1.02 12.91
CA ALA A 49 2.16 -1.73 13.46
C ALA A 49 0.95 -0.78 13.68
N ASP A 50 -0.25 -1.33 13.50
CA ASP A 50 -1.54 -0.61 13.51
C ASP A 50 -1.74 0.42 12.37
N GLY A 51 -0.73 0.68 11.54
CA GLY A 51 -0.84 1.58 10.39
C GLY A 51 -1.69 1.01 9.25
N ILE A 52 -2.44 1.88 8.57
CA ILE A 52 -3.30 1.53 7.43
C ILE A 52 -2.86 2.34 6.21
N PHE A 53 -1.93 1.80 5.43
CA PHE A 53 -1.26 2.53 4.35
C PHE A 53 -1.94 2.26 3.01
N LYS A 54 -2.38 3.33 2.34
CA LYS A 54 -3.05 3.26 1.04
C LYS A 54 -2.03 3.41 -0.08
N LEU A 55 -2.21 2.64 -1.14
CA LEU A 55 -1.37 2.66 -2.33
C LEU A 55 -2.22 2.76 -3.60
N VAL A 56 -1.61 3.31 -4.65
CA VAL A 56 -2.06 3.14 -6.03
C VAL A 56 -1.10 2.24 -6.78
N MET A 57 -1.65 1.38 -7.63
CA MET A 57 -0.88 0.60 -8.60
C MET A 57 -1.38 0.92 -10.01
N GLU A 58 -0.44 1.26 -10.90
CA GLU A 58 -0.71 1.54 -12.30
C GLU A 58 -0.02 0.51 -13.18
N PHE A 59 -0.83 -0.17 -13.99
CA PHE A 59 -0.42 -1.20 -14.93
C PHE A 59 -0.45 -0.65 -16.34
N THR A 60 0.32 -1.28 -17.23
CA THR A 60 0.26 -1.03 -18.67
C THR A 60 -0.21 -2.29 -19.40
N GLU A 61 -0.53 -2.18 -20.68
CA GLU A 61 -0.86 -3.34 -21.52
C GLU A 61 0.33 -4.31 -21.70
N SER A 62 1.53 -3.93 -21.26
CA SER A 62 2.71 -4.79 -21.22
C SER A 62 2.76 -5.71 -20.00
N TYR A 63 1.85 -5.57 -19.03
CA TYR A 63 1.79 -6.47 -17.87
C TYR A 63 1.45 -7.92 -18.29
N PRO A 64 2.13 -8.97 -17.75
CA PRO A 64 3.11 -8.96 -16.67
C PRO A 64 4.58 -8.91 -17.10
N ASN A 65 4.88 -8.61 -18.37
CA ASN A 65 6.27 -8.53 -18.81
C ASN A 65 6.99 -7.29 -18.24
N VAL A 66 6.25 -6.22 -18.00
CA VAL A 66 6.73 -4.99 -17.33
C VAL A 66 6.01 -4.88 -15.97
N PRO A 67 6.71 -4.49 -14.88
CA PRO A 67 6.09 -4.30 -13.57
C PRO A 67 5.07 -3.15 -13.58
N PRO A 68 4.10 -3.15 -12.65
CA PRO A 68 3.34 -1.94 -12.38
C PRO A 68 4.20 -0.85 -11.75
N THR A 69 3.80 0.40 -11.92
CA THR A 69 4.25 1.47 -11.02
C THR A 69 3.40 1.43 -9.75
N VAL A 70 4.04 1.51 -8.59
CA VAL A 70 3.36 1.48 -7.28
C VAL A 70 3.79 2.70 -6.49
N LYS A 71 2.83 3.38 -5.87
CA LYS A 71 3.07 4.51 -4.98
C LYS A 71 2.21 4.46 -3.74
N PHE A 72 2.75 4.89 -2.60
CA PHE A 72 1.96 5.23 -1.44
C PHE A 72 1.17 6.51 -1.69
N ILE A 73 -0.13 6.47 -1.39
CA ILE A 73 -0.98 7.66 -1.27
C ILE A 73 -0.87 8.22 0.14
N SER A 74 -0.80 7.33 1.14
CA SER A 74 -0.50 7.72 2.51
C SER A 74 0.83 8.44 2.55
N LYS A 75 0.93 9.49 3.37
CA LYS A 75 2.24 10.07 3.72
C LYS A 75 3.10 8.95 4.30
N MET A 76 4.39 8.91 3.95
CA MET A 76 5.31 7.88 4.41
C MET A 76 6.59 8.49 4.97
N PHE A 77 7.15 7.83 5.98
CA PHE A 77 8.49 8.07 6.48
C PHE A 77 9.20 6.71 6.55
N HIS A 78 9.95 6.37 5.50
CA HIS A 78 10.57 5.06 5.35
C HIS A 78 11.83 5.16 4.47
N PRO A 79 12.94 4.46 4.77
CA PRO A 79 14.19 4.57 4.01
C PRO A 79 14.04 4.34 2.50
N ASN A 80 13.17 3.43 2.07
CA ASN A 80 12.96 3.09 0.67
C ASN A 80 11.73 3.73 0.00
N VAL A 81 11.12 4.76 0.61
CA VAL A 81 9.98 5.49 0.03
C VAL A 81 10.35 6.96 -0.20
N TYR A 82 10.17 7.43 -1.44
CA TYR A 82 10.39 8.83 -1.82
C TYR A 82 9.30 9.75 -1.25
N ALA A 83 9.59 11.04 -1.21
CA ALA A 83 8.64 12.05 -0.69
C ALA A 83 7.31 12.12 -1.49
N ASP A 84 7.32 11.73 -2.77
CA ASP A 84 6.12 11.66 -3.62
C ASP A 84 5.36 10.32 -3.49
N GLY A 85 5.78 9.46 -2.57
CA GLY A 85 5.23 8.12 -2.36
C GLY A 85 5.77 7.05 -3.30
N GLY A 86 6.68 7.39 -4.23
CA GLY A 86 7.38 6.40 -5.05
C GLY A 86 8.19 5.41 -4.20
N ILE A 87 8.36 4.19 -4.68
CA ILE A 87 9.00 3.12 -3.91
C ILE A 87 10.26 2.64 -4.63
N CYS A 88 11.36 2.53 -3.87
CA CYS A 88 12.57 1.86 -4.31
C CYS A 88 12.55 0.40 -3.84
N LEU A 89 12.13 -0.52 -4.71
CA LEU A 89 12.09 -1.96 -4.45
C LEU A 89 12.54 -2.72 -5.70
N ASP A 90 13.58 -3.56 -5.56
CA ASP A 90 14.25 -4.21 -6.69
C ASP A 90 13.31 -5.08 -7.54
N ILE A 91 12.33 -5.75 -6.91
CA ILE A 91 11.36 -6.55 -7.66
C ILE A 91 10.47 -5.71 -8.56
N LEU A 92 10.32 -4.41 -8.32
CA LEU A 92 9.62 -3.47 -9.21
C LEU A 92 10.56 -2.85 -10.26
N GLN A 93 11.83 -3.25 -10.28
CA GLN A 93 12.88 -2.72 -11.15
C GLN A 93 13.60 -3.86 -11.88
N ASN A 94 14.88 -4.05 -11.61
CA ASN A 94 15.78 -5.00 -12.26
C ASN A 94 15.54 -6.46 -11.88
N MET A 95 14.90 -6.72 -10.74
CA MET A 95 14.57 -8.07 -10.28
C MET A 95 13.12 -8.47 -10.57
N TRP A 96 12.43 -7.73 -11.44
CA TRP A 96 11.07 -8.05 -11.86
C TRP A 96 11.00 -9.40 -12.60
N SER A 97 9.97 -10.17 -12.27
CA SER A 97 9.61 -11.40 -12.98
C SER A 97 8.10 -11.41 -13.23
N SER A 98 7.70 -11.86 -14.43
CA SER A 98 6.29 -12.05 -14.79
C SER A 98 5.53 -13.09 -13.95
N SER A 99 6.26 -13.82 -13.09
CA SER A 99 5.69 -14.70 -12.06
C SER A 99 5.06 -13.94 -10.90
N TYR A 100 5.50 -12.71 -10.62
CA TYR A 100 4.91 -11.90 -9.56
C TYR A 100 3.50 -11.47 -9.93
N ASP A 101 2.61 -11.57 -8.95
CA ASP A 101 1.24 -11.09 -8.98
C ASP A 101 1.04 -9.98 -7.94
N ILE A 102 -0.15 -9.37 -7.96
CA ILE A 102 -0.51 -8.27 -7.05
C ILE A 102 -0.29 -8.64 -5.58
N GLY A 103 -0.68 -9.85 -5.17
CA GLY A 103 -0.53 -10.32 -3.79
C GLY A 103 0.94 -10.40 -3.36
N SER A 104 1.79 -10.98 -4.22
CA SER A 104 3.24 -11.09 -3.96
C SER A 104 3.92 -9.71 -3.90
N ILE A 105 3.53 -8.77 -4.77
CA ILE A 105 4.05 -7.39 -4.74
C ILE A 105 3.72 -6.71 -3.41
N LEU A 106 2.45 -6.77 -2.99
CA LEU A 106 2.00 -6.13 -1.75
C LEU A 106 2.61 -6.79 -0.51
N THR A 107 2.79 -8.12 -0.54
CA THR A 107 3.47 -8.85 0.54
C THR A 107 4.92 -8.39 0.65
N SER A 108 5.66 -8.30 -0.46
CA SER A 108 7.04 -7.79 -0.44
C SER A 108 7.13 -6.34 0.06
N LEU A 109 6.15 -5.51 -0.27
CA LEU A 109 6.07 -4.14 0.24
C LEU A 109 5.78 -4.09 1.74
N GLN A 110 4.89 -4.94 2.25
CA GLN A 110 4.64 -5.06 3.68
C GLN A 110 5.90 -5.50 4.44
N SER A 111 6.63 -6.49 3.91
CA SER A 111 7.91 -6.91 4.49
C SER A 111 8.95 -5.79 4.47
N LEU A 112 9.02 -5.02 3.37
CA LEU A 112 9.93 -3.88 3.24
C LEU A 112 9.72 -2.84 4.35
N LEU A 113 8.48 -2.60 4.78
CA LEU A 113 8.20 -1.67 5.88
C LEU A 113 8.88 -2.08 7.20
N GLY A 114 8.94 -3.40 7.46
CA GLY A 114 9.56 -3.94 8.67
C GLY A 114 11.08 -4.14 8.55
N ASP A 115 11.57 -4.38 7.33
CA ASP A 115 12.98 -4.66 7.03
C ASP A 115 13.44 -3.79 5.84
N PRO A 116 13.80 -2.51 6.09
CA PRO A 116 14.23 -1.59 5.05
C PRO A 116 15.53 -2.05 4.38
N ASN A 117 15.67 -1.83 3.08
CA ASN A 117 16.92 -2.10 2.35
C ASN A 117 17.89 -0.91 2.51
N PRO A 118 19.04 -1.07 3.20
CA PRO A 118 19.98 0.01 3.47
C PRO A 118 20.85 0.38 2.27
N ASN A 119 20.93 -0.47 1.23
CA ASN A 119 21.93 -0.31 0.17
C ASN A 119 21.66 0.88 -0.78
N SER A 120 20.43 1.42 -0.80
CA SER A 120 20.05 2.55 -1.65
C SER A 120 18.79 3.24 -1.12
N PRO A 121 18.92 4.10 -0.09
CA PRO A 121 17.76 4.76 0.50
C PRO A 121 17.19 5.83 -0.45
N ALA A 122 15.88 5.77 -0.65
CA ALA A 122 15.09 6.82 -1.31
C ALA A 122 14.90 8.05 -0.42
N ASN A 123 14.93 7.84 0.91
CA ASN A 123 14.83 8.87 1.93
C ASN A 123 16.03 8.74 2.87
N THR A 124 17.06 9.55 2.63
CA THR A 124 18.32 9.52 3.41
C THR A 124 18.10 9.86 4.88
N VAL A 125 17.19 10.79 5.18
CA VAL A 125 16.87 11.16 6.57
C VAL A 125 16.24 10.00 7.33
N ALA A 126 15.34 9.25 6.70
CA ALA A 126 14.76 8.05 7.32
C ALA A 126 15.81 6.95 7.52
N ALA A 127 16.73 6.79 6.57
CA ALA A 127 17.82 5.81 6.67
C ALA A 127 18.81 6.14 7.79
N GLU A 128 19.28 7.39 7.86
CA GLU A 128 20.17 7.87 8.92
C GLU A 128 19.55 7.68 10.31
N LEU A 129 18.27 8.04 10.48
CA LEU A 129 17.59 7.83 11.76
C LEU A 129 17.40 6.34 12.08
N TYR A 130 17.10 5.50 11.09
CA TYR A 130 16.97 4.06 11.28
C TYR A 130 18.29 3.44 11.78
N GLU A 131 19.43 3.89 11.26
CA GLU A 131 20.76 3.38 11.63
C GLU A 131 21.30 3.98 12.94
N GLU A 132 21.17 5.29 13.13
CA GLU A 132 21.85 6.02 14.20
C GLU A 132 20.93 6.36 15.40
N ASN A 133 19.62 6.44 15.19
CA ASN A 133 18.68 6.89 16.22
C ASN A 133 17.28 6.27 16.07
N MET A 134 17.21 4.95 16.29
CA MET A 134 15.97 4.17 16.19
C MET A 134 14.81 4.80 16.99
N ARG A 135 15.08 5.41 18.16
CA ARG A 135 14.04 6.05 18.96
C ARG A 135 13.35 7.20 18.23
N GLU A 136 14.14 8.07 17.58
CA GLU A 136 13.59 9.18 16.78
C GLU A 136 12.93 8.67 15.50
N TYR A 137 13.49 7.63 14.87
CA TYR A 137 12.86 6.97 13.73
C TYR A 137 11.45 6.46 14.08
N GLU A 138 11.32 5.70 15.16
CA GLU A 138 10.04 5.18 15.64
C GLU A 138 9.04 6.29 16.00
N LEU A 139 9.50 7.40 16.57
CA LEU A 139 8.64 8.55 16.85
C LEU A 139 8.04 9.12 15.57
N ARG A 140 8.86 9.31 14.53
CA ARG A 140 8.39 9.81 13.22
C ARG A 140 7.49 8.81 12.52
N VAL A 141 7.79 7.51 12.57
CA VAL A 141 6.92 6.48 11.99
C VAL A 141 5.56 6.46 12.70
N ARG A 142 5.53 6.64 14.03
CA ARG A 142 4.27 6.71 14.79
C ARG A 142 3.37 7.86 14.33
N GLU A 143 3.93 9.03 14.03
CA GLU A 143 3.16 10.16 13.46
C GLU A 143 2.47 9.74 12.14
N ILE A 144 3.19 8.99 11.31
CA ILE A 144 2.67 8.51 10.02
C ILE A 144 1.60 7.43 10.20
N VAL A 145 1.77 6.53 11.18
CA VAL A 145 0.75 5.53 11.56
C VAL A 145 -0.55 6.24 11.97
N GLU A 146 -0.46 7.26 12.84
CA GLU A 146 -1.63 8.04 13.27
C GLU A 146 -2.28 8.81 12.11
N ASP A 147 -1.48 9.43 11.23
CA ASP A 147 -1.96 10.13 10.04
C ASP A 147 -2.70 9.19 9.08
N SER A 148 -2.27 7.94 8.99
CA SER A 148 -2.89 6.92 8.13
C SER A 148 -4.37 6.72 8.48
N TRP A 149 -4.72 6.78 9.76
CA TRP A 149 -6.10 6.66 10.25
C TRP A 149 -6.94 7.88 9.94
N ARG A 150 -6.35 9.09 9.97
CA ARG A 150 -7.05 10.34 9.66
C ARG A 150 -7.52 10.37 8.21
N SER A 151 -6.73 9.78 7.31
CA SER A 151 -7.09 9.62 5.90
C SER A 151 -8.33 8.75 5.68
N LEU A 152 -8.73 7.92 6.66
CA LEU A 152 -9.96 7.12 6.60
C LEU A 152 -11.20 7.96 6.94
N LYS A 153 -11.04 9.01 7.74
CA LYS A 153 -12.15 9.83 8.26
C LYS A 153 -12.73 10.84 7.26
N PHE A 154 -12.06 11.09 6.13
CA PHE A 154 -12.55 12.00 5.08
C PHE A 154 -13.53 11.35 4.10
N SER A 155 -13.78 10.04 4.19
CA SER A 155 -14.94 9.39 3.57
C SER A 155 -16.14 9.45 4.52
N SER A 156 -16.44 10.63 5.06
CA SER A 156 -17.47 10.88 6.06
C SER A 156 -18.88 10.89 5.43
N SER A 157 -19.29 9.75 4.89
CA SER A 157 -20.71 9.38 4.93
C SER A 157 -20.97 8.18 5.84
N ILE A 158 -19.94 7.63 6.48
CA ILE A 158 -20.07 6.36 7.17
C ILE A 158 -19.25 6.44 8.46
N TYR A 159 -19.93 6.28 9.60
CA TYR A 159 -19.41 6.19 10.96
C TYR A 159 -19.03 7.50 11.69
N ASN A 160 -20.00 8.02 12.44
CA ASN A 160 -19.73 8.75 13.68
C ASN A 160 -19.15 7.77 14.72
N VAL A 161 -17.85 7.83 15.01
CA VAL A 161 -17.28 7.15 16.19
C VAL A 161 -16.41 8.11 16.97
N ALA A 162 -16.71 8.24 18.26
CA ALA A 162 -16.05 9.08 19.24
C ALA A 162 -14.57 8.68 19.44
N PRO A 163 -13.70 9.63 19.85
CA PRO A 163 -12.28 9.36 20.02
C PRO A 163 -12.05 8.55 21.30
N GLY A 164 -11.54 7.32 21.18
CA GLY A 164 -11.11 6.54 22.35
C GLY A 164 -11.13 5.02 22.24
N ALA A 165 -11.70 4.44 21.18
CA ALA A 165 -11.70 2.98 20.99
C ALA A 165 -11.56 2.65 19.49
N LEU A 166 -10.31 2.53 19.01
CA LEU A 166 -10.02 2.05 17.66
C LEU A 166 -9.58 0.60 17.73
N HIS A 167 -10.52 -0.30 18.00
CA HIS A 167 -10.46 -1.60 17.35
C HIS A 167 -11.25 -1.43 16.05
N VAL A 168 -10.55 -1.16 14.94
CA VAL A 168 -11.19 -1.19 13.63
C VAL A 168 -11.49 -2.66 13.35
N ASP A 169 -12.74 -3.06 13.56
CA ASP A 169 -13.19 -4.40 13.18
C ASP A 169 -13.22 -4.49 11.64
N MET A 170 -12.10 -4.95 11.09
CA MET A 170 -11.90 -5.08 9.64
C MET A 170 -12.87 -6.08 8.99
N SER A 171 -13.50 -6.97 9.78
CA SER A 171 -14.53 -7.89 9.29
C SER A 171 -15.88 -7.20 9.02
N ARG A 172 -16.06 -5.98 9.54
CA ARG A 172 -17.26 -5.13 9.36
C ARG A 172 -17.05 -3.97 8.39
N MET A 173 -15.86 -3.84 7.81
CA MET A 173 -15.62 -2.88 6.74
C MET A 173 -16.43 -3.33 5.52
N ASP A 174 -17.46 -2.56 5.14
CA ASP A 174 -18.23 -2.85 3.93
C ASP A 174 -17.35 -2.60 2.71
N TRP A 175 -16.80 -3.67 2.14
CA TRP A 175 -15.95 -3.63 0.95
C TRP A 175 -16.69 -3.13 -0.31
N GLY A 176 -18.02 -3.04 -0.27
CA GLY A 176 -18.84 -2.33 -1.27
C GLY A 176 -18.70 -0.80 -1.18
N GLU A 177 -18.31 -0.26 -0.02
CA GLU A 177 -18.14 1.18 0.19
C GLU A 177 -16.76 1.69 -0.23
N LEU A 178 -15.72 0.85 -0.34
CA LEU A 178 -14.45 1.26 -1.01
C LEU A 178 -14.66 1.60 -2.50
N ARG A 179 -15.73 1.08 -3.12
CA ARG A 179 -16.19 1.51 -4.47
C ARG A 179 -16.90 2.86 -4.44
N HIS A 180 -17.45 3.25 -3.28
CA HIS A 180 -18.20 4.51 -3.08
C HIS A 180 -17.41 5.58 -2.30
N VAL A 181 -16.19 5.29 -1.85
CA VAL A 181 -15.25 6.31 -1.40
C VAL A 181 -15.04 7.24 -2.59
N ARG A 182 -15.68 8.41 -2.56
CA ARG A 182 -15.35 9.51 -3.47
C ARG A 182 -13.91 9.90 -3.17
N TRP A 183 -12.99 9.31 -3.90
CA TRP A 183 -11.64 9.80 -4.01
C TRP A 183 -11.75 11.22 -4.55
N ILE A 184 -11.42 12.20 -3.71
CA ILE A 184 -11.37 13.61 -4.10
C ILE A 184 -10.24 13.70 -5.13
N THR A 185 -10.59 13.52 -6.41
CA THR A 185 -9.74 13.94 -7.50
C THR A 185 -9.69 15.46 -7.42
N GLY A 186 -8.55 15.97 -6.98
CA GLY A 186 -8.27 17.41 -7.05
C GLY A 186 -8.51 17.87 -8.49
N ARG A 187 -9.41 18.84 -8.65
CA ARG A 187 -9.40 19.70 -9.82
C ARG A 187 -8.17 20.58 -9.79
#